data_AF-A0A7Z2K9P2-F1
#
_entry.id   AF-A0A7Z2K9P2-F1
#
_cell.length_a   1.000
_cell.length_b   1.000
_cell.length_c   1.000
_cell.angle_alpha   90.00
_cell.angle_beta   90.00
_cell.angle_gamma   90.00
#
_symmetry.space_group_name_H-M   'P 1'
#
loop_
_entity.id
_entity.type
_entity.pdbx_description
1 polymer ?
#
loop_
_entity_poly.entity_id
_entity_poly.type
_entity_poly.pdbx_seq_one_letter_code
_entity_poly.pdbx_strand_id
1 'polypeptide(L)'
;MPQLAKKYSAFTEACFKEGEVSQKEKQMIALGISIFSQDEYCIIYHTKGCLDQGCSEQEILETIGVTAAFGGGAAMSQAVTLVQECIKDLDQSKH
;
A
#
# COMPACT_ATOMS: atom_id res chain seq x y z
N MET A 1 -12.44 3.34 21.26
CA MET A 1 -12.38 4.82 21.36
C MET A 1 -13.12 5.47 20.17
N PRO A 2 -14.47 5.52 20.16
CA PRO A 2 -15.23 5.84 18.95
C PRO A 2 -15.00 7.24 18.39
N GLN A 3 -14.95 8.27 19.26
CA GLN A 3 -14.74 9.65 18.82
C GLN A 3 -13.34 9.89 18.24
N LEU A 4 -12.31 9.29 18.86
CA LEU A 4 -10.93 9.40 18.37
C LEU A 4 -10.76 8.69 17.03
N ALA A 5 -11.31 7.47 16.90
CA ALA A 5 -11.28 6.71 15.66
C ALA A 5 -11.95 7.48 14.51
N LYS A 6 -13.10 8.13 14.77
CA LYS A 6 -13.79 8.96 13.77
C LYS A 6 -12.94 10.15 13.31
N LYS A 7 -12.27 10.85 14.23
CA LYS A 7 -11.39 11.99 13.89
C LYS A 7 -10.17 11.54 13.10
N TYR A 8 -9.56 10.43 13.50
CA TYR A 8 -8.41 9.85 12.80
C TYR A 8 -8.79 9.41 11.38
N SER A 9 -9.91 8.70 11.23
CA SER A 9 -10.42 8.28 9.91
C SER A 9 -10.70 9.46 8.99
N ALA A 10 -11.28 10.56 9.50
CA ALA A 10 -11.52 11.75 8.69
C ALA A 10 -10.22 12.44 8.24
N PHE A 11 -9.21 12.43 9.12
CA PHE A 11 -7.87 12.93 8.77
C PHE A 11 -7.22 12.07 7.69
N THR A 12 -7.20 10.74 7.86
CA THR A 12 -6.59 9.83 6.88
C THR A 12 -7.31 9.91 5.54
N GLU A 13 -8.65 9.94 5.53
CA GLU A 13 -9.43 10.11 4.30
C GLU A 13 -9.07 11.42 3.58
N ALA A 14 -8.91 12.53 4.31
CA ALA A 14 -8.50 13.80 3.72
C ALA A 14 -7.12 13.73 3.07
N CYS A 15 -6.16 13.02 3.67
CA CYS A 15 -4.81 12.83 3.10
C CYS A 15 -4.85 12.09 1.75
N PHE A 16 -5.78 11.15 1.57
CA PHE A 16 -5.94 10.35 0.35
C PHE A 16 -6.90 10.96 -0.69
N LYS A 17 -7.38 12.20 -0.53
CA LYS A 17 -8.13 12.88 -1.61
C LYS A 17 -7.23 13.22 -2.80
N GLU A 18 -7.78 13.21 -4.01
CA GLU A 18 -7.08 13.65 -5.23
C GLU A 18 -6.54 15.08 -5.07
N GLY A 19 -5.36 15.34 -5.64
CA GLY A 19 -4.72 16.66 -5.69
C GLY A 19 -3.59 16.65 -6.73
N GLU A 20 -2.56 17.47 -6.55
CA GLU A 20 -1.37 17.45 -7.42
C GLU A 20 -0.64 16.10 -7.39
N VAL A 21 -0.77 15.36 -6.29
CA VAL A 21 -0.40 13.95 -6.20
C VAL A 21 -1.69 13.15 -6.28
N SER A 22 -1.78 12.28 -7.28
CA SER A 22 -2.97 11.49 -7.53
C SER A 22 -3.25 10.48 -6.42
N GLN A 23 -4.50 10.02 -6.32
CA GLN A 23 -4.88 8.93 -5.39
C GLN A 23 -4.04 7.67 -5.60
N LYS A 24 -3.76 7.34 -6.87
CA LYS A 24 -2.90 6.23 -7.26
C LYS A 24 -1.49 6.36 -6.69
N GLU A 25 -0.84 7.51 -6.91
CA GLU A 25 0.50 7.77 -6.40
C GLU A 25 0.54 7.78 -4.87
N LYS A 26 -0.50 8.32 -4.21
CA LYS A 26 -0.60 8.29 -2.75
C LYS A 26 -0.66 6.89 -2.18
N GLN A 27 -1.35 5.96 -2.84
CA GLN A 27 -1.37 4.56 -2.43
C GLN A 27 -0.01 3.90 -2.60
N MET A 28 0.72 4.19 -3.68
CA MET A 28 2.10 3.68 -3.86
C MET A 28 3.05 4.22 -2.80
N ILE A 29 2.97 5.52 -2.47
CA ILE A 29 3.73 6.12 -1.38
C ILE A 29 3.42 5.42 -0.05
N ALA A 30 2.13 5.24 0.25
CA ALA A 30 1.71 4.60 1.49
C ALA A 30 2.15 3.13 1.55
N LEU A 31 2.09 2.40 0.44
CA LEU A 31 2.57 1.02 0.34
C LEU A 31 4.09 0.96 0.61
N GLY A 32 4.87 1.85 0.01
CA GLY A 32 6.31 1.92 0.26
C GLY A 32 6.64 2.21 1.73
N ILE A 33 5.92 3.15 2.36
CA ILE A 33 6.06 3.43 3.80
C ILE A 33 5.70 2.20 4.63
N SER A 34 4.62 1.50 4.29
CA SER A 34 4.13 0.32 5.01
C SER A 34 5.13 -0.84 4.97
N ILE A 35 5.72 -1.07 3.79
CA ILE A 35 6.78 -2.07 3.61
C ILE A 35 8.01 -1.66 4.42
N PHE A 36 8.44 -0.39 4.31
CA PHE A 36 9.61 0.08 5.06
C PHE A 36 9.42 -0.02 6.58
N SER A 37 8.21 0.26 7.09
CA SER A 37 7.87 0.13 8.51
C SER A 37 7.56 -1.29 8.96
N GLN A 38 7.52 -2.26 8.05
CA GLN A 38 7.17 -3.65 8.31
C GLN A 38 5.77 -3.79 8.95
N ASP A 39 4.80 -2.96 8.53
CA ASP A 39 3.42 -3.00 9.02
C ASP A 39 2.54 -3.83 8.09
N GLU A 40 2.37 -5.11 8.42
CA GLU A 40 1.67 -6.09 7.58
C GLU A 40 0.22 -5.70 7.27
N TYR A 41 -0.50 -5.11 8.23
CA TYR A 41 -1.88 -4.66 8.00
C TYR A 41 -1.92 -3.52 7.00
N CYS A 42 -1.01 -2.56 7.13
CA CYS A 42 -0.89 -1.45 6.20
C CYS A 42 -0.39 -1.92 4.81
N ILE A 43 0.49 -2.93 4.74
CA ILE A 43 0.93 -3.52 3.47
C ILE A 43 -0.27 -4.09 2.71
N ILE A 44 -1.12 -4.89 3.35
CA ILE A 44 -2.32 -5.47 2.73
C ILE A 44 -3.29 -4.35 2.31
N TYR A 45 -3.56 -3.41 3.22
CA TYR A 45 -4.52 -2.33 2.98
C TYR A 45 -4.10 -1.44 1.79
N HIS A 46 -2.82 -1.05 1.73
CA HIS A 46 -2.32 -0.19 0.66
C HIS A 46 -2.02 -0.96 -0.62
N THR A 47 -1.78 -2.27 -0.57
CA THR A 47 -1.76 -3.11 -1.78
C THR A 47 -3.15 -3.14 -2.43
N LYS A 48 -4.21 -3.37 -1.65
CA LYS A 48 -5.60 -3.27 -2.12
C LYS A 48 -5.90 -1.87 -2.65
N GLY A 49 -5.51 -0.84 -1.91
CA GLY A 49 -5.67 0.56 -2.33
C GLY A 49 -5.00 0.86 -3.68
N CYS A 50 -3.78 0.37 -3.91
CA CYS A 50 -3.10 0.48 -5.21
C CYS A 50 -3.92 -0.17 -6.33
N LEU A 51 -4.38 -1.40 -6.13
CA LEU A 51 -5.17 -2.12 -7.13
C LEU A 51 -6.51 -1.42 -7.43
N ASP A 52 -7.20 -0.93 -6.40
CA ASP A 52 -8.48 -0.21 -6.54
C ASP A 52 -8.32 1.12 -7.29
N GLN A 53 -7.14 1.73 -7.22
CA GLN A 53 -6.79 2.95 -7.94
C GLN A 53 -6.14 2.67 -9.32
N GLY A 54 -6.15 1.42 -9.77
CA GLY A 54 -5.65 1.03 -11.10
C GLY A 54 -4.13 1.03 -11.22
N CYS A 55 -3.40 0.76 -10.14
CA CYS A 55 -1.99 0.37 -10.24
C CYS A 55 -1.88 -0.96 -11.00
N SER A 56 -0.99 -0.98 -11.97
CA SER A 56 -0.50 -2.22 -12.55
C SER A 56 0.39 -2.95 -11.55
N GLU A 57 0.51 -4.27 -11.72
CA GLU A 57 1.46 -5.07 -10.94
C GLU A 57 2.89 -4.53 -11.10
N GLN A 58 3.26 -4.07 -12.30
CA GLN A 58 4.58 -3.50 -12.57
C GLN A 58 4.86 -2.24 -11.74
N GLU A 59 3.90 -1.31 -11.60
CA GLU A 59 4.05 -0.12 -10.76
C GLU A 59 4.23 -0.47 -9.28
N ILE A 60 3.54 -1.52 -8.81
CA ILE A 60 3.69 -2.03 -7.45
C ILE A 60 5.10 -2.64 -7.26
N LEU A 61 5.58 -3.43 -8.22
CA LEU A 61 6.92 -4.02 -8.19
C LEU A 61 8.04 -2.96 -8.23
N GLU A 62 7.86 -1.88 -8.98
CA GLU A 62 8.81 -0.74 -8.98
C GLU A 62 8.81 -0.01 -7.64
N THR A 63 7.64 0.21 -7.03
CA THR A 63 7.50 0.77 -5.68
C THR A 63 8.23 -0.09 -4.64
N ILE A 64 8.08 -1.41 -4.73
CA ILE A 64 8.81 -2.39 -3.93
C ILE A 64 10.32 -2.24 -4.15
N GLY A 65 10.77 -2.18 -5.40
CA GLY A 65 12.19 -2.08 -5.73
C GLY A 65 12.85 -0.85 -5.11
N VAL A 66 12.20 0.31 -5.21
CA VAL A 66 12.65 1.54 -4.54
C VAL A 66 12.68 1.33 -3.03
N THR A 67 11.62 0.78 -2.44
CA THR A 67 11.56 0.57 -0.99
C THR A 67 12.64 -0.39 -0.50
N ALA A 68 12.91 -1.48 -1.21
CA ALA A 68 13.93 -2.46 -0.89
C ALA A 68 15.35 -1.87 -0.99
N ALA A 69 15.60 -0.92 -1.90
CA ALA A 69 16.88 -0.23 -2.00
C ALA A 69 17.24 0.55 -0.72
N PHE A 70 16.24 1.04 0.02
CA PHE A 70 16.43 1.75 1.29
C PHE A 70 16.21 0.87 2.53
N GLY A 71 15.25 -0.06 2.47
CA GLY A 71 14.86 -0.95 3.58
C GLY A 71 15.64 -2.27 3.65
N GLY A 72 16.47 -2.56 2.65
CA GLY A 72 17.30 -3.76 2.60
C GLY A 72 16.51 -5.06 2.52
N GLY A 73 17.13 -6.15 2.99
CA GLY A 73 16.57 -7.50 2.85
C GLY A 73 15.23 -7.72 3.55
N ALA A 74 14.95 -6.99 4.65
CA ALA A 74 13.69 -7.12 5.38
C ALA A 74 12.50 -6.60 4.57
N ALA A 75 12.65 -5.42 3.95
CA ALA A 75 11.67 -4.84 3.03
C ALA A 75 11.49 -5.73 1.78
N MET A 76 12.58 -6.26 1.22
CA MET A 76 12.52 -7.18 0.09
C MET A 76 11.77 -8.46 0.43
N SER A 77 12.00 -9.03 1.61
CA SER A 77 11.32 -10.24 2.07
C SER A 77 9.82 -10.05 2.16
N GLN A 78 9.36 -8.98 2.84
CA GLN A 78 7.94 -8.66 2.96
C GLN A 78 7.29 -8.39 1.60
N ALA A 79 8.01 -7.74 0.69
CA ALA A 79 7.50 -7.47 -0.64
C ALA A 79 7.31 -8.72 -1.51
N VAL A 80 8.25 -9.68 -1.46
CA VAL A 80 8.16 -10.93 -2.24
C VAL A 80 7.07 -11.86 -1.69
N THR A 81 6.85 -11.88 -0.37
CA THR A 81 5.82 -12.73 0.22
C THR A 81 4.47 -12.02 0.25
N LEU A 82 4.31 -11.05 1.13
CA LEU A 82 3.01 -10.51 1.52
C LEU A 82 2.34 -9.71 0.40
N VAL A 83 3.09 -8.87 -0.32
CA VAL A 83 2.49 -8.09 -1.42
C VAL A 83 2.07 -9.00 -2.57
N GLN A 84 2.89 -9.97 -2.95
CA GLN A 84 2.56 -10.91 -4.02
C GLN A 84 1.40 -11.84 -3.66
N GLU A 85 1.35 -12.34 -2.42
CA GLU A 85 0.22 -13.11 -1.90
C GLU A 85 -1.06 -12.26 -1.92
N CYS A 86 -0.98 -11.02 -1.44
CA CYS A 86 -2.11 -10.10 -1.44
C CYS A 86 -2.65 -9.83 -2.85
N ILE A 87 -1.79 -9.60 -3.84
CA ILE A 87 -2.20 -9.42 -5.24
C ILE A 87 -2.93 -10.68 -5.75
N LYS A 88 -2.36 -11.87 -5.53
CA LYS A 88 -2.96 -13.14 -5.97
C LYS A 88 -4.34 -13.38 -5.36
N ASP A 89 -4.46 -13.20 -4.05
CA ASP A 89 -5.72 -13.44 -3.33
C ASP A 89 -6.80 -12.45 -3.75
N LEU A 90 -6.44 -11.18 -3.93
CA LEU A 90 -7.37 -10.13 -4.36
C LEU A 90 -7.81 -10.29 -5.81
N ASP A 91 -6.96 -10.82 -6.70
CA ASP A 91 -7.37 -11.14 -8.07
C ASP A 91 -8.25 -12.39 -8.13
N GLN A 92 -8.00 -13.41 -7.31
CA GLN A 92 -8.89 -14.58 -7.20
C GLN A 92 -10.28 -14.22 -6.65
N SER A 93 -10.37 -13.23 -5.77
CA SER A 93 -11.64 -12.76 -5.20
C SER A 93 -12.55 -12.00 -6.18
N LYS A 94 -12.07 -11.69 -7.40
CA LYS A 94 -12.87 -11.06 -8.47
C LYS A 94 -13.69 -12.08 -9.27
N HIS A 95 -13.55 -13.38 -9.01
CA HIS A 95 -14.24 -14.49 -9.67
C HIS A 95 -15.05 -15.33 -8.67
#